data_AF-A0A8J5IYG9-F1
#
_entry.id   AF-A0A8J5IYG9-F1
#
_cell.length_a   1.000
_cell.length_b   1.000
_cell.length_c   1.000
_cell.angle_alpha   90.00
_cell.angle_beta   90.00
_cell.angle_gamma   90.00
#
_symmetry.space_group_name_H-M   'P 1'
#
loop_
_entity.id
_entity.type
_entity.pdbx_description
1 polymer ?
#
loop_
_entity_poly.entity_id
_entity_poly.type
_entity_poly.pdbx_seq_one_letter_code
_entity_poly.pdbx_strand_id
1 'polypeptide(L)'
;MVPDWRAEYVEAAALGEDGESSTLTTASQQAAKTPVDKVLAFLDLLLTQEGGKWWAKLQHRAKRAAKQKSDDQEAMTLSEEDKKQLKTLKKRLAAVGGELVIELPEMNASVSSKGTPRSAKVRVLQLQLVCRLLCYGALTKKKKEKKKSLKKEIRGLLDRVALMLDAANPPSLADEDADERSPFQEFLQQELAPRLQMLLPDLVQYLLRVYELEEEEEAKDDLDNDAMNALLPTNGKK
;
A
#
# COMPACT_ATOMS: atom_id res chain seq x y z
N MET A 1 -0.35 -23.11 -14.38
CA MET A 1 -1.58 -23.27 -13.59
C MET A 1 -1.91 -21.91 -13.02
N VAL A 2 -3.12 -21.38 -13.23
CA VAL A 2 -3.50 -20.10 -12.61
C VAL A 2 -3.75 -20.38 -11.12
N PRO A 3 -3.12 -19.64 -10.20
CA PRO A 3 -3.36 -19.83 -8.77
C PRO A 3 -4.83 -19.62 -8.41
N ASP A 4 -5.34 -20.37 -7.43
CA ASP A 4 -6.61 -20.04 -6.82
C ASP A 4 -6.41 -18.85 -5.87
N TRP A 5 -6.66 -17.64 -6.38
CA TRP A 5 -6.46 -16.41 -5.63
C TRP A 5 -7.29 -16.32 -4.35
N ARG A 6 -8.42 -17.03 -4.27
CA ARG A 6 -9.21 -17.09 -3.04
C ARG A 6 -8.52 -17.96 -1.99
N ALA A 7 -7.98 -19.10 -2.40
CA ALA A 7 -7.22 -19.97 -1.50
C ALA A 7 -5.98 -19.25 -0.95
N GLU A 8 -5.19 -18.61 -1.82
CA GLU A 8 -3.99 -17.84 -1.44
C GLU A 8 -4.33 -16.67 -0.51
N TYR A 9 -5.44 -15.98 -0.77
CA TYR A 9 -5.94 -14.91 0.09
C TYR A 9 -6.35 -15.44 1.47
N VAL A 10 -7.07 -16.57 1.52
CA VAL A 10 -7.47 -17.21 2.77
C VAL A 10 -6.26 -17.70 3.54
N GLU A 11 -5.24 -18.25 2.87
CA GLU A 11 -3.98 -18.66 3.50
C GLU A 11 -3.23 -17.46 4.10
N ALA A 12 -3.12 -16.36 3.35
CA ALA A 12 -2.52 -15.13 3.86
C ALA A 12 -3.30 -14.55 5.06
N ALA A 13 -4.62 -14.72 5.07
CA ALA A 13 -5.50 -14.31 6.17
C ALA A 13 -5.46 -15.28 7.37
N ALA A 14 -5.26 -16.58 7.13
CA ALA A 14 -5.27 -17.64 8.14
C ALA A 14 -3.98 -17.65 8.98
N LEU A 15 -4.13 -18.01 10.25
CA LEU A 15 -3.07 -18.02 11.27
C LEU A 15 -1.76 -18.70 10.81
N GLY A 16 -0.63 -18.03 11.07
CA GLY A 16 0.56 -18.75 11.53
C GLY A 16 0.39 -18.97 13.03
N GLU A 17 -0.21 -20.10 13.41
CA GLU A 17 0.03 -20.69 14.72
C GLU A 17 1.32 -21.50 14.62
N ASP A 18 2.46 -20.82 14.57
CA ASP A 18 3.72 -21.44 14.95
C ASP A 18 4.13 -20.80 16.28
N GLY A 19 3.63 -21.37 17.38
CA GLY A 19 4.32 -21.30 18.67
C GLY A 19 3.80 -20.36 19.75
N GLU A 20 2.53 -20.45 20.16
CA GLU A 20 2.13 -20.19 21.56
C GLU A 20 2.20 -21.48 22.40
N SER A 21 3.26 -22.27 22.24
CA SER A 21 3.63 -23.31 23.19
C SER A 21 5.06 -23.77 22.96
N SER A 22 6.03 -23.09 23.59
CA SER A 22 7.07 -23.73 24.41
C SER A 22 8.11 -22.67 24.80
N THR A 23 8.18 -22.37 26.10
CA THR A 23 9.39 -21.85 26.80
C THR A 23 10.21 -20.79 26.06
N LEU A 24 9.83 -19.51 26.25
CA LEU A 24 10.69 -18.37 25.96
C LEU A 24 11.96 -18.41 26.82
N THR A 25 13.11 -18.66 26.20
CA THR A 25 14.41 -18.13 26.66
C THR A 25 14.69 -16.81 25.93
N THR A 26 15.15 -15.82 26.69
CA THR A 26 15.28 -14.37 26.40
C THR A 26 16.24 -13.96 25.28
N ALA A 27 16.53 -14.81 24.28
CA ALA A 27 17.57 -14.53 23.26
C ALA A 27 17.11 -14.69 21.80
N SER A 28 15.80 -14.77 21.51
CA SER A 28 15.31 -14.95 20.11
C SER A 28 14.20 -13.98 19.68
N GLN A 29 14.15 -12.78 20.25
CA GLN A 29 13.19 -11.75 19.82
C GLN A 29 13.49 -11.09 18.46
N GLN A 30 14.54 -11.50 17.73
CA GLN A 30 14.89 -10.90 16.44
C GLN A 30 14.50 -11.73 15.20
N ALA A 31 13.75 -12.83 15.32
CA ALA A 31 13.38 -13.65 14.15
C ALA A 31 11.92 -14.13 14.11
N ALA A 32 11.01 -13.48 14.83
CA ALA A 32 9.58 -13.70 14.64
C ALA A 32 9.11 -12.87 13.42
N LYS A 33 9.16 -13.47 12.24
CA LYS A 33 8.60 -12.91 11.00
C LYS A 33 7.17 -12.39 11.25
N THR A 34 6.97 -11.10 11.03
CA THR A 34 5.82 -10.32 11.49
C THR A 34 4.55 -10.66 10.72
N PRO A 35 3.35 -10.34 11.25
CA PRO A 35 2.06 -10.55 10.57
C PRO A 35 1.98 -9.92 9.17
N VAL A 36 2.84 -8.96 8.87
CA VAL A 36 2.93 -8.24 7.61
C VAL A 36 3.55 -9.09 6.49
N ASP A 37 4.46 -10.00 6.84
CA ASP A 37 5.24 -10.79 5.89
C ASP A 37 4.37 -11.64 4.96
N LYS A 38 3.30 -12.25 5.48
CA LYS A 38 2.38 -13.08 4.66
C LYS A 38 1.57 -12.24 3.67
N VAL A 39 1.18 -11.03 4.06
CA VAL A 39 0.44 -10.11 3.20
C VAL A 39 1.33 -9.62 2.04
N LEU A 40 2.58 -9.31 2.36
CA LEU A 40 3.57 -8.92 1.35
C LEU A 40 3.94 -10.08 0.43
N ALA A 41 4.08 -11.29 0.97
CA ALA A 41 4.32 -12.49 0.17
C ALA A 41 3.16 -12.76 -0.80
N PHE A 42 1.91 -12.59 -0.36
CA PHE A 42 0.73 -12.65 -1.24
C PHE A 42 0.81 -11.61 -2.36
N LEU A 43 1.14 -10.35 -2.04
CA LEU A 43 1.31 -9.32 -3.05
C LEU A 43 2.44 -9.64 -4.03
N ASP A 44 3.59 -10.09 -3.55
CA ASP A 44 4.75 -10.45 -4.38
C ASP A 44 4.45 -11.63 -5.30
N LEU A 45 3.74 -12.65 -4.81
CA LEU A 45 3.24 -13.78 -5.60
C LEU A 45 2.31 -13.31 -6.70
N LEU A 46 1.34 -12.45 -6.35
CA LEU A 46 0.34 -11.93 -7.28
C LEU A 46 0.97 -11.07 -8.37
N LEU A 47 1.93 -10.21 -8.02
CA LEU A 47 2.70 -9.44 -9.00
C LEU A 47 3.56 -10.32 -9.92
N THR A 48 4.15 -11.39 -9.37
CA THR A 48 4.99 -12.31 -10.15
C THR A 48 4.16 -13.15 -11.11
N GLN A 49 3.03 -13.70 -10.68
CA GLN A 49 2.17 -14.56 -11.50
C GLN A 49 1.43 -13.75 -12.57
N GLU A 50 0.78 -12.65 -12.17
CA GLU A 50 0.02 -11.82 -13.11
C GLU A 50 0.94 -11.00 -14.03
N GLY A 51 2.13 -10.62 -13.56
CA GLY A 51 3.11 -9.86 -14.32
C GLY A 51 4.03 -10.72 -15.20
N GLY A 52 4.26 -11.97 -14.81
CA GLY A 52 5.09 -12.93 -15.51
C GLY A 52 6.54 -12.46 -15.73
N LYS A 53 7.17 -13.02 -16.76
CA LYS A 53 8.57 -12.72 -17.12
C LYS A 53 8.82 -11.25 -17.44
N TRP A 54 7.81 -10.55 -17.96
CA TRP A 54 7.94 -9.12 -18.27
C TRP A 54 8.10 -8.30 -17.00
N TRP A 55 7.26 -8.54 -15.99
CA TRP A 55 7.33 -7.83 -14.72
C TRP A 55 8.67 -8.04 -14.00
N ALA A 56 9.16 -9.29 -13.98
CA ALA A 56 10.47 -9.60 -13.39
C ALA A 56 11.60 -8.82 -14.09
N LYS A 57 11.62 -8.76 -15.43
CA LYS A 57 12.60 -7.96 -16.19
C LYS A 57 12.49 -6.48 -15.86
N LEU A 58 11.27 -5.96 -15.75
CA LEU A 58 11.02 -4.56 -15.41
C LEU A 58 11.55 -4.22 -14.02
N GLN A 59 11.26 -5.05 -13.02
CA GLN A 59 11.78 -4.90 -11.65
C GLN A 59 13.31 -4.97 -11.61
N HIS A 60 13.94 -5.88 -12.37
CA HIS A 60 15.39 -5.95 -12.47
C HIS A 60 15.98 -4.67 -13.08
N ARG A 61 15.37 -4.11 -14.12
CA ARG A 61 15.80 -2.84 -14.72
C ARG A 61 15.68 -1.69 -13.71
N ALA A 62 14.57 -1.61 -12.99
CA ALA A 62 14.36 -0.60 -11.95
C ALA A 62 15.41 -0.70 -10.82
N LYS A 63 15.69 -1.91 -10.34
CA LYS A 63 16.72 -2.15 -9.31
C LYS A 63 18.13 -1.79 -9.77
N ARG A 64 18.45 -1.99 -11.07
CA ARG A 64 19.76 -1.58 -11.62
C ARG A 64 19.86 -0.07 -11.73
N ALA A 65 18.81 0.61 -12.19
CA ALA A 65 18.76 2.07 -12.26
C ALA A 65 18.92 2.70 -10.87
N ALA A 66 18.24 2.19 -9.84
CA ALA A 66 18.36 2.69 -8.47
C ALA A 66 19.77 2.52 -7.85
N LYS A 67 20.55 1.53 -8.30
CA LYS A 67 21.93 1.32 -7.86
C LYS A 67 22.94 2.20 -8.60
N GLN A 68 22.60 2.70 -9.77
CA GLN A 68 23.41 3.60 -10.57
C GLN A 68 23.09 5.04 -10.16
N LYS A 69 23.53 5.46 -8.95
CA LYS A 69 23.53 6.86 -8.50
C LYS A 69 24.61 7.65 -9.29
N SER A 70 24.41 7.85 -10.58
CA SER A 70 25.24 8.70 -11.45
C SER A 70 24.38 9.87 -11.91
N ASP A 71 24.98 11.07 -12.01
CA ASP A 71 24.35 12.38 -12.30
C ASP A 71 23.43 12.43 -13.54
N ASP A 72 23.42 11.40 -14.38
CA ASP A 72 22.46 11.22 -15.46
C ASP A 72 21.30 10.33 -15.00
N GLN A 73 20.42 10.90 -14.19
CA GLN A 73 19.17 10.25 -13.78
C GLN A 73 18.21 10.22 -14.96
N GLU A 74 18.45 9.32 -15.93
CA GLU A 74 17.41 8.89 -16.87
C GLU A 74 16.33 8.18 -16.05
N ALA A 75 15.35 8.96 -15.58
CA ALA A 75 14.10 8.45 -15.05
C ALA A 75 13.64 7.31 -15.96
N MET A 76 13.51 6.09 -15.43
CA MET A 76 13.29 4.88 -16.21
C MET A 76 12.08 5.06 -17.15
N THR A 77 12.35 5.42 -18.40
CA THR A 77 11.31 5.70 -19.38
C THR A 77 10.72 4.37 -19.84
N LEU A 78 9.42 4.21 -19.61
CA LEU A 78 8.68 3.05 -20.09
C LEU A 78 8.48 3.18 -21.60
N SER A 79 8.84 2.12 -22.33
CA SER A 79 8.48 2.03 -23.75
C SER A 79 6.96 1.97 -23.95
N GLU A 80 6.47 2.24 -25.15
CA GLU A 80 5.03 2.11 -25.44
C GLU A 80 4.51 0.68 -25.21
N GLU A 81 5.34 -0.34 -25.48
CA GLU A 81 4.99 -1.73 -25.17
C GLU A 81 4.94 -1.96 -23.65
N ASP A 82 5.88 -1.41 -22.87
CA ASP A 82 5.86 -1.50 -21.41
C ASP A 82 4.61 -0.82 -20.83
N LYS A 83 4.21 0.34 -21.37
CA LYS A 83 2.97 1.03 -20.96
C LYS A 83 1.74 0.15 -21.24
N LYS A 84 1.72 -0.55 -22.37
CA LYS A 84 0.63 -1.47 -22.75
C LYS A 84 0.59 -2.71 -21.86
N GLN A 85 1.74 -3.30 -21.57
CA GLN A 85 1.87 -4.42 -20.64
C GLN A 85 1.45 -4.02 -19.22
N LEU A 86 1.90 -2.85 -18.74
CA LEU A 86 1.54 -2.30 -17.44
C LEU A 86 0.04 -2.06 -17.31
N LYS A 87 -0.60 -1.49 -18.34
CA LYS A 87 -2.05 -1.30 -18.38
C LYS A 87 -2.81 -2.62 -18.32
N THR A 88 -2.29 -3.65 -18.99
CA THR A 88 -2.90 -4.98 -19.01
C THR A 88 -2.72 -5.68 -17.67
N LEU A 89 -1.54 -5.60 -17.07
CA LEU A 89 -1.26 -6.08 -15.72
C LEU A 89 -2.24 -5.44 -14.72
N LYS A 90 -2.34 -4.11 -14.69
CA LYS A 90 -3.28 -3.38 -13.82
C LYS A 90 -4.72 -3.87 -13.93
N LYS A 91 -5.18 -4.23 -15.14
CA LYS A 91 -6.52 -4.78 -15.35
C LYS A 91 -6.66 -6.18 -14.74
N ARG A 92 -5.68 -7.06 -14.94
CA ARG A 92 -5.69 -8.41 -14.34
C ARG A 92 -5.66 -8.33 -12.81
N LEU A 93 -4.74 -7.52 -12.26
CA LEU A 93 -4.64 -7.25 -10.83
C LEU A 93 -5.95 -6.71 -10.25
N ALA A 94 -6.61 -5.78 -10.94
CA ALA A 94 -7.89 -5.22 -10.50
C ALA A 94 -9.05 -6.22 -10.58
N ALA A 95 -9.01 -7.19 -11.51
CA ALA A 95 -10.00 -8.27 -11.55
C ALA A 95 -9.84 -9.16 -10.33
N VAL A 96 -8.62 -9.62 -10.04
CA VAL A 96 -8.32 -10.42 -8.84
C VAL A 96 -8.66 -9.65 -7.56
N GLY A 97 -8.21 -8.40 -7.46
CA GLY A 97 -8.55 -7.54 -6.33
C GLY A 97 -10.06 -7.39 -6.15
N GLY A 98 -10.81 -7.18 -7.23
CA GLY A 98 -12.27 -7.03 -7.20
C GLY A 98 -13.00 -8.28 -6.71
N GLU A 99 -12.47 -9.47 -6.98
CA GLU A 99 -13.04 -10.75 -6.50
C GLU A 99 -12.82 -10.98 -5.00
N LEU A 100 -11.78 -10.36 -4.44
CA LEU A 100 -11.33 -10.53 -3.05
C LEU A 100 -11.70 -9.36 -2.12
N VAL A 101 -12.16 -8.24 -2.68
CA VAL A 101 -12.66 -7.11 -1.86
C VAL A 101 -13.90 -7.55 -1.10
N ILE A 102 -13.85 -7.37 0.21
CA ILE A 102 -15.00 -7.47 1.11
C ILE A 102 -15.55 -6.06 1.30
N GLU A 103 -16.88 -5.92 1.34
CA GLU A 103 -17.50 -4.63 1.57
C GLU A 103 -17.15 -4.07 2.96
N LEU A 104 -16.98 -2.75 3.06
CA LEU A 104 -16.57 -2.09 4.31
C LEU A 104 -17.49 -2.41 5.51
N PRO A 105 -18.84 -2.48 5.39
CA PRO A 105 -19.71 -2.85 6.50
C PRO A 105 -19.43 -4.26 7.04
N GLU A 106 -19.26 -5.24 6.15
CA GLU A 106 -18.97 -6.64 6.51
C GLU A 106 -17.58 -6.76 7.13
N MET A 107 -16.60 -6.06 6.57
CA MET A 107 -15.25 -5.99 7.10
C MET A 107 -15.25 -5.37 8.51
N ASN A 108 -16.01 -4.30 8.74
CA ASN A 108 -16.12 -3.68 10.06
C ASN A 108 -16.73 -4.65 11.08
N ALA A 109 -17.77 -5.39 10.71
CA ALA A 109 -18.37 -6.41 11.58
C ALA A 109 -17.36 -7.51 11.96
N SER A 110 -16.56 -7.97 10.99
CA SER A 110 -15.53 -8.99 11.19
C SER A 110 -14.39 -8.50 12.11
N VAL A 111 -13.90 -7.28 11.88
CA VAL A 111 -12.80 -6.66 12.67
C VAL A 111 -13.28 -6.23 14.06
N SER A 112 -14.56 -5.89 14.24
CA SER A 112 -15.12 -5.52 15.55
C SER A 112 -15.47 -6.71 16.44
N SER A 113 -15.44 -7.95 15.92
CA SER A 113 -15.70 -9.14 16.74
C SER A 113 -14.70 -9.27 17.89
N LYS A 114 -15.21 -9.39 19.13
CA LYS A 114 -14.38 -9.51 20.35
C LYS A 114 -13.57 -10.81 20.40
N GLY A 115 -13.97 -11.84 19.64
CA GLY A 115 -13.31 -13.15 19.63
C GLY A 115 -12.15 -13.29 18.64
N THR A 116 -11.98 -12.35 17.70
CA THR A 116 -10.92 -12.44 16.69
C THR A 116 -9.61 -11.87 17.22
N PRO A 117 -8.47 -12.59 17.13
CA PRO A 117 -7.17 -12.06 17.52
C PRO A 117 -6.83 -10.75 16.80
N ARG A 118 -6.18 -9.81 17.50
CA ARG A 118 -5.79 -8.51 16.93
C ARG A 118 -4.91 -8.67 15.68
N SER A 119 -3.94 -9.58 15.71
CA SER A 119 -3.06 -9.87 14.57
C SER A 119 -3.81 -10.38 13.33
N ALA A 120 -4.88 -11.16 13.51
CA ALA A 120 -5.74 -11.58 12.40
C ALA A 120 -6.52 -10.40 11.81
N LYS A 121 -7.01 -9.49 12.67
CA LYS A 121 -7.68 -8.26 12.24
C LYS A 121 -6.77 -7.37 11.40
N VAL A 122 -5.52 -7.17 11.84
CA VAL A 122 -4.51 -6.41 11.11
C VAL A 122 -4.28 -7.01 9.72
N ARG A 123 -4.08 -8.33 9.63
CA ARG A 123 -3.86 -9.02 8.36
C ARG A 123 -5.03 -8.87 7.39
N VAL A 124 -6.27 -9.03 7.87
CA VAL A 124 -7.46 -8.81 7.05
C VAL A 124 -7.52 -7.37 6.55
N LEU A 125 -7.24 -6.38 7.40
CA LEU A 125 -7.21 -4.97 7.00
C LEU A 125 -6.12 -4.69 5.96
N GLN A 126 -4.91 -5.22 6.14
CA GLN A 126 -3.81 -5.06 5.19
C GLN A 126 -4.11 -5.75 3.85
N LEU A 127 -4.69 -6.95 3.84
CA LEU A 127 -5.13 -7.62 2.62
C LEU A 127 -6.24 -6.84 1.91
N GLN A 128 -7.21 -6.31 2.64
CA GLN A 128 -8.29 -5.49 2.08
C GLN A 128 -7.79 -4.14 1.55
N LEU A 129 -6.74 -3.58 2.14
CA LEU A 129 -6.01 -2.44 1.61
C LEU A 129 -5.34 -2.81 0.28
N VAL A 130 -4.61 -3.93 0.21
CA VAL A 130 -3.98 -4.43 -1.02
C VAL A 130 -5.03 -4.59 -2.14
N CYS A 131 -6.14 -5.28 -1.88
CA CYS A 131 -7.19 -5.49 -2.90
C CYS A 131 -7.74 -4.16 -3.46
N ARG A 132 -7.94 -3.14 -2.61
CA ARG A 132 -8.40 -1.81 -3.05
C ARG A 132 -7.32 -1.05 -3.83
N LEU A 133 -6.05 -1.18 -3.46
CA LEU A 133 -4.92 -0.63 -4.22
C LEU A 133 -4.85 -1.23 -5.63
N LEU A 134 -5.02 -2.54 -5.76
CA LEU A 134 -5.08 -3.22 -7.06
C LEU A 134 -6.25 -2.72 -7.91
N CYS A 135 -7.45 -2.61 -7.33
CA CYS A 135 -8.64 -2.06 -7.98
C CYS A 135 -8.44 -0.62 -8.45
N TYR A 136 -7.75 0.22 -7.66
CA TYR A 136 -7.44 1.60 -8.01
C TYR A 136 -6.56 1.69 -9.26
N GLY A 137 -5.63 0.77 -9.43
CA GLY A 137 -4.71 0.74 -10.56
C GLY A 137 -5.36 0.67 -11.94
N ALA A 138 -6.54 0.05 -12.05
CA ALA A 138 -7.28 -0.01 -13.30
C ALA A 138 -8.12 1.24 -13.59
N LEU A 139 -8.27 2.17 -12.63
CA LEU A 139 -9.09 3.36 -12.81
C LEU A 139 -8.37 4.44 -13.61
N THR A 140 -9.01 4.86 -14.69
CA THR A 140 -8.54 5.94 -15.56
C THR A 140 -9.10 7.29 -15.13
N LYS A 141 -8.54 8.39 -15.67
CA LYS A 141 -9.05 9.76 -15.44
C LYS A 141 -10.54 9.91 -15.81
N LYS A 142 -11.07 9.09 -16.72
CA LYS A 142 -12.50 9.08 -17.09
C LYS A 142 -13.42 8.62 -15.95
N LYS A 143 -12.92 7.86 -14.98
CA LYS A 143 -13.66 7.40 -13.79
C LYS A 143 -13.26 8.22 -12.56
N LYS A 144 -13.21 9.55 -12.68
CA LYS A 144 -12.67 10.47 -11.66
C LYS A 144 -13.36 10.30 -10.29
N GLU A 145 -14.69 10.24 -10.25
CA GLU A 145 -15.43 10.11 -8.99
C GLU A 145 -15.20 8.77 -8.30
N LYS A 146 -15.25 7.65 -9.04
CA LYS A 146 -14.89 6.32 -8.50
C LYS A 146 -13.45 6.28 -8.00
N LYS A 147 -12.53 6.94 -8.72
CA LYS A 147 -11.11 7.04 -8.33
C LYS A 147 -10.92 7.84 -7.04
N LYS A 148 -11.63 8.96 -6.88
CA LYS A 148 -11.62 9.76 -5.64
C LYS A 148 -12.21 8.99 -4.46
N SER A 149 -13.36 8.35 -4.64
CA SER A 149 -14.01 7.55 -3.59
C SER A 149 -13.08 6.43 -3.12
N LEU A 150 -12.52 5.64 -4.03
CA LEU A 150 -11.59 4.57 -3.68
C LEU A 150 -10.30 5.09 -3.04
N LYS A 151 -9.80 6.26 -3.47
CA LYS A 151 -8.66 6.94 -2.81
C LYS A 151 -8.95 7.26 -1.35
N LYS A 152 -10.17 7.74 -1.03
CA LYS A 152 -10.60 8.00 0.35
C LYS A 152 -10.72 6.72 1.15
N GLU A 153 -11.25 5.65 0.57
CA GLU A 153 -11.32 4.34 1.23
C GLU A 153 -9.94 3.78 1.56
N ILE A 154 -9.00 3.86 0.62
CA ILE A 154 -7.60 3.44 0.82
C ILE A 154 -6.97 4.21 1.98
N ARG A 155 -7.14 5.54 2.02
CA ARG A 155 -6.66 6.36 3.14
C ARG A 155 -7.29 5.93 4.47
N GLY A 156 -8.62 5.83 4.53
CA GLY A 156 -9.30 5.46 5.77
C GLY A 156 -8.96 4.04 6.26
N LEU A 157 -8.60 3.13 5.35
CA LEU A 157 -8.06 1.82 5.72
C LEU A 157 -6.63 1.90 6.24
N LEU A 158 -5.77 2.71 5.60
CA LEU A 158 -4.41 2.95 6.09
C LEU A 158 -4.42 3.56 7.48
N ASP A 159 -5.29 4.54 7.77
CA ASP A 159 -5.43 5.14 9.10
C ASP A 159 -5.75 4.07 10.17
N ARG A 160 -6.58 3.08 9.81
CA ARG A 160 -6.93 1.97 10.71
C ARG A 160 -5.81 0.95 10.86
N VAL A 161 -5.09 0.67 9.79
CA VAL A 161 -3.89 -0.19 9.84
C VAL A 161 -2.83 0.46 10.71
N ALA A 162 -2.59 1.76 10.56
CA ALA A 162 -1.68 2.55 11.39
C ALA A 162 -2.04 2.42 12.88
N LEU A 163 -3.30 2.77 13.22
CA LEU A 163 -3.82 2.66 14.58
C LEU A 163 -3.61 1.27 15.19
N MET A 164 -3.83 0.21 14.41
CA MET A 164 -3.75 -1.16 14.90
C MET A 164 -2.31 -1.69 15.00
N LEU A 165 -1.40 -1.24 14.13
CA LEU A 165 0.02 -1.58 14.17
C LEU A 165 0.72 -0.85 15.33
N ASP A 166 0.49 0.44 15.47
CA ASP A 166 1.12 1.24 16.55
C ASP A 166 0.58 0.86 17.93
N ALA A 167 -0.70 0.47 18.03
CA ALA A 167 -1.25 -0.05 19.28
C ALA A 167 -0.72 -1.46 19.65
N ALA A 168 -0.06 -2.16 18.73
CA ALA A 168 0.56 -3.45 18.99
C ALA A 168 2.01 -3.31 19.47
N ASN A 169 2.72 -2.29 18.98
CA ASN A 169 4.12 -2.01 19.31
C ASN A 169 4.25 -0.51 19.61
N PRO A 170 3.86 -0.04 20.81
CA PRO A 170 4.06 1.35 21.20
C PRO A 170 5.57 1.64 21.22
N PRO A 171 6.02 2.80 20.72
CA PRO A 171 7.42 3.21 20.81
C PRO A 171 7.89 3.14 22.28
N SER A 172 9.09 2.60 22.49
CA SER A 172 9.65 2.43 23.82
C SER A 172 10.10 3.81 24.32
N LEU A 173 9.48 4.29 25.38
CA LEU A 173 9.88 5.55 26.05
C LEU A 173 11.27 5.46 26.73
N ALA A 174 12.00 4.36 26.57
CA ALA A 174 13.21 4.05 27.32
C ALA A 174 14.51 4.39 26.60
N ASP A 175 14.51 4.53 25.27
CA ASP A 175 15.71 4.82 24.49
C ASP A 175 15.52 6.11 23.65
N GLU A 176 16.01 7.24 24.17
CA GLU A 176 15.93 8.56 23.50
C GLU A 176 16.72 8.62 22.17
N ASP A 177 17.57 7.63 21.88
CA ASP A 177 18.42 7.55 20.69
C ASP A 177 18.04 6.38 19.74
N ALA A 178 17.00 5.62 20.05
CA ALA A 178 16.52 4.61 19.11
C ALA A 178 15.76 5.34 17.99
N ASP A 179 16.20 5.10 16.75
CA ASP A 179 15.52 5.51 15.52
C ASP A 179 14.19 4.72 15.42
N GLU A 180 13.27 4.96 16.36
CA GLU A 180 12.03 4.21 16.58
C GLU A 180 11.00 4.62 15.55
N ARG A 181 11.25 4.26 14.29
CA ARG A 181 10.27 4.40 13.24
C ARG A 181 9.02 3.62 13.64
N SER A 182 7.87 4.28 13.52
CA SER A 182 6.58 3.63 13.75
C SER A 182 6.48 2.35 12.91
N PRO A 183 5.96 1.23 13.45
CA PRO A 183 5.68 0.03 12.68
C PRO A 183 4.85 0.28 11.42
N PHE A 184 3.97 1.29 11.47
CA PHE A 184 3.22 1.74 10.29
C PHE A 184 4.11 2.41 9.24
N GLN A 185 5.05 3.25 9.65
CA GLN A 185 6.01 3.89 8.75
C GLN A 185 6.85 2.84 8.03
N GLU A 186 7.38 1.84 8.74
CA GLU A 186 8.14 0.75 8.13
C GLU A 186 7.29 -0.01 7.08
N PHE A 187 6.06 -0.41 7.47
CA PHE A 187 5.13 -1.07 6.56
C PHE A 187 4.84 -0.25 5.29
N LEU A 188 4.52 1.03 5.43
CA LEU A 188 4.14 1.86 4.29
C LEU A 188 5.35 2.22 3.42
N GLN A 189 6.42 2.73 4.03
CA GLN A 189 7.56 3.31 3.32
C GLN A 189 8.54 2.26 2.80
N GLN A 190 8.89 1.25 3.62
CA GLN A 190 9.93 0.28 3.29
C GLN A 190 9.38 -0.95 2.60
N GLU A 191 8.14 -1.33 2.89
CA GLU A 191 7.59 -2.60 2.40
C GLU A 191 6.58 -2.41 1.27
N LEU A 192 5.54 -1.62 1.51
CA LEU A 192 4.42 -1.49 0.57
C LEU A 192 4.75 -0.56 -0.60
N ALA A 193 5.34 0.61 -0.33
CA ALA A 193 5.68 1.60 -1.35
C ALA A 193 6.61 1.04 -2.45
N PRO A 194 7.72 0.33 -2.16
CA PRO A 194 8.62 -0.16 -3.21
C PRO A 194 7.96 -1.19 -4.14
N ARG A 195 6.99 -1.96 -3.63
CA ARG A 195 6.22 -2.93 -4.43
C ARG A 195 5.24 -2.25 -5.37
N LEU A 196 4.68 -1.12 -4.94
CA LEU A 196 3.62 -0.41 -5.66
C LEU A 196 4.11 0.77 -6.48
N GLN A 197 5.30 1.31 -6.24
CA GLN A 197 5.81 2.53 -6.90
C GLN A 197 5.76 2.43 -8.43
N MET A 198 6.13 1.27 -8.98
CA MET A 198 6.08 1.02 -10.43
C MET A 198 4.64 0.86 -10.97
N LEU A 199 3.70 0.41 -10.14
CA LEU A 199 2.30 0.24 -10.53
C LEU A 199 1.53 1.56 -10.37
N LEU A 200 1.65 2.22 -9.24
CA LEU A 200 0.77 3.30 -8.80
C LEU A 200 1.57 4.51 -8.30
N PRO A 201 2.51 5.06 -9.09
CA PRO A 201 3.44 6.09 -8.63
C PRO A 201 2.73 7.29 -7.99
N ASP A 202 1.74 7.86 -8.68
CA ASP A 202 0.97 9.01 -8.17
C ASP A 202 0.25 8.71 -6.85
N LEU A 203 -0.17 7.45 -6.62
CA LEU A 203 -0.86 7.09 -5.39
C LEU A 203 0.14 6.87 -4.26
N VAL A 204 1.25 6.18 -4.52
CA VAL A 204 2.29 5.95 -3.52
C VAL A 204 2.85 7.30 -3.05
N GLN A 205 3.17 8.20 -3.99
CA GLN A 205 3.61 9.57 -3.67
C GLN A 205 2.58 10.30 -2.80
N TYR A 206 1.31 10.27 -3.19
CA TYR A 206 0.25 10.86 -2.37
C TYR A 206 0.18 10.29 -0.95
N LEU A 207 0.31 8.96 -0.81
CA LEU A 207 0.23 8.31 0.50
C LEU A 207 1.43 8.67 1.36
N LEU A 208 2.65 8.59 0.82
CA LEU A 208 3.86 8.97 1.54
C LEU A 208 3.79 10.43 1.99
N ARG A 209 3.34 11.34 1.13
CA ARG A 209 3.15 12.76 1.50
C ARG A 209 2.13 12.97 2.61
N VAL A 210 0.97 12.30 2.54
CA VAL A 210 -0.10 12.45 3.53
C VAL A 210 0.32 11.98 4.92
N TYR A 211 1.23 11.02 4.99
CA TYR A 211 1.80 10.53 6.25
C TYR A 211 3.18 11.12 6.55
N GLU A 212 3.60 12.16 5.81
CA GLU A 212 4.87 12.88 6.04
C GLU A 212 6.11 11.96 5.98
N LEU A 213 6.10 10.98 5.07
CA LEU A 213 7.14 9.97 4.88
C LEU A 213 8.00 10.17 3.62
N GLU A 214 7.81 11.29 2.90
CA GLU A 214 8.74 11.69 1.83
C GLU A 214 9.99 12.29 2.49
N GLU A 215 11.19 11.86 2.08
CA GLU A 215 12.40 12.63 2.40
C GLU A 215 12.22 14.02 1.75
N GLU A 216 12.44 15.10 2.49
CA GLU A 216 12.26 16.48 2.03
C GLU A 216 13.15 16.79 0.81
N GLU A 217 12.72 16.41 -0.39
CA GLU A 217 13.06 17.14 -1.59
C GLU A 217 12.10 18.33 -1.66
N GLU A 218 12.65 19.51 -1.33
CA GLU A 218 12.05 20.85 -1.37
C GLU A 218 10.65 20.89 -2.00
N ALA A 219 9.66 21.14 -1.14
CA ALA A 219 8.26 21.32 -1.51
C ALA A 219 8.12 22.22 -2.75
N LYS A 220 7.78 21.62 -3.89
CA LYS A 220 7.02 22.35 -4.91
C LYS A 220 5.59 22.40 -4.42
N ASP A 221 5.27 23.53 -3.80
CA ASP A 221 3.91 23.97 -3.51
C ASP A 221 3.10 24.02 -4.81
N ASP A 222 2.51 22.89 -5.19
CA ASP A 222 1.35 22.86 -6.08
C ASP A 222 0.08 23.07 -5.24
N LEU A 223 0.04 24.18 -4.50
CA LEU A 223 -1.20 24.83 -4.11
C LEU A 223 -1.58 25.75 -5.26
N ASP A 224 -2.28 25.21 -6.26
CA ASP A 224 -2.93 26.07 -7.23
C ASP A 224 -4.41 25.72 -7.45
N ASN A 225 -5.20 26.70 -7.00
CA ASN A 225 -6.44 27.18 -7.56
C ASN A 225 -7.73 26.34 -7.44
N ASP A 226 -8.41 26.53 -6.31
CA ASP A 226 -9.88 26.51 -6.28
C ASP A 226 -10.45 27.50 -5.24
N ALA A 227 -9.83 28.69 -5.12
CA ALA A 227 -10.23 29.72 -4.16
C ALA A 227 -10.19 31.18 -4.69
N MET A 228 -10.34 31.40 -6.01
CA MET A 228 -10.60 32.74 -6.55
C MET A 228 -11.69 32.70 -7.64
N ASN A 229 -12.95 32.54 -7.22
CA ASN A 229 -14.08 33.05 -8.00
C ASN A 229 -15.33 33.33 -7.13
N ALA A 230 -15.10 33.74 -5.89
CA ALA A 230 -16.13 34.30 -5.04
C ALA A 230 -15.57 35.58 -4.45
N LEU A 231 -15.83 36.71 -5.13
CA LEU A 231 -15.99 38.07 -4.60
C LEU A 231 -15.75 39.05 -5.74
N LEU A 232 -16.82 39.59 -6.31
CA LEU A 232 -17.01 41.03 -6.50
C LEU A 232 -18.44 41.26 -7.03
N PRO A 233 -19.33 41.92 -6.26
CA PRO A 233 -20.62 42.39 -6.75
C PRO A 233 -20.41 43.70 -7.54
N THR A 234 -20.73 43.70 -8.84
CA THR A 234 -20.81 44.93 -9.64
C THR A 234 -22.11 45.66 -9.33
N ASN A 235 -22.10 46.52 -8.30
CA ASN A 235 -23.16 47.47 -8.07
C ASN A 235 -22.83 48.83 -8.69
N GLY A 236 -23.50 49.14 -9.81
CA GLY A 236 -24.04 50.46 -10.14
C GLY A 236 -23.06 51.56 -10.59
N LYS A 237 -23.44 52.53 -11.43
CA LYS A 237 -24.72 52.96 -11.99
C LYS A 237 -24.45 53.76 -13.28
N LYS A 238 -25.53 54.00 -14.02
CA LYS A 238 -25.69 55.10 -14.99
C LYS A 238 -25.01 56.40 -14.57
#